data_AF-A0A4S4B6P8-F1
#
_entry.id   AF-A0A4S4B6P8-F1
#
_cell.length_a   1.000
_cell.length_b   1.000
_cell.length_c   1.000
_cell.angle_alpha   90.00
_cell.angle_beta   90.00
_cell.angle_gamma   90.00
#
_symmetry.space_group_name_H-M   'P 1'
#
loop_
_entity.id
_entity.type
_entity.pdbx_description
1 polymer ?
#
loop_
_entity_poly.entity_id
_entity_poly.type
_entity_poly.pdbx_seq_one_letter_code
_entity_poly.pdbx_strand_id
1 'polypeptide(L)'
;MTLPLISTALLLAACGGGDPASVQPQPQPAPVRTPTLYQGVWGWAVANTSGTVIAKGVLILSEQVTQSGRTVAVGAYTNDSQTQTGVTLLGPISATGTLETGFTYDLSTTDSRIYLLARDDDGKFENYQGSATFYGKGEVFDRATQQPSQAITVALVQGSTEVPTSQSAKVQAQSAARNLAADAVKRQFASNRATTPNLAPASQSFSPLKSAALNLLNNR
;
A
#
# COMPACT_ATOMS: atom_id res chain seq x y z
N MET A 1 -31.04 41.43 48.72
CA MET A 1 -29.71 42.06 48.69
C MET A 1 -29.26 42.11 47.23
N THR A 2 -29.35 43.29 46.64
CA THR A 2 -29.19 43.60 45.22
C THR A 2 -27.78 44.17 44.98
N LEU A 3 -27.05 43.67 43.98
CA LEU A 3 -25.78 44.25 43.53
C LEU A 3 -25.71 44.33 41.98
N PRO A 4 -24.94 45.30 41.45
CA PRO A 4 -25.27 46.01 40.21
C PRO A 4 -24.51 45.52 38.97
N LEU A 5 -25.14 45.71 37.79
CA LEU A 5 -24.51 45.63 36.48
C LEU A 5 -23.53 46.80 36.27
N ILE A 6 -22.32 46.48 35.80
CA ILE A 6 -21.38 47.47 35.28
C ILE A 6 -21.28 47.25 33.76
N SER A 7 -21.94 48.14 33.01
CA SER A 7 -21.83 48.29 31.57
C SER A 7 -20.63 49.17 31.24
N THR A 8 -19.63 48.60 30.58
CA THR A 8 -18.51 49.36 30.00
C THR A 8 -18.76 49.52 28.50
N ALA A 9 -19.19 50.70 28.08
CA ALA A 9 -19.30 51.07 26.67
C ALA A 9 -17.91 51.48 26.16
N LEU A 10 -17.37 50.71 25.22
CA LEU A 10 -16.12 51.02 24.54
C LEU A 10 -16.46 51.64 23.17
N LEU A 11 -16.22 52.96 23.04
CA LEU A 11 -16.28 53.67 21.76
C LEU A 11 -14.95 53.49 21.02
N LEU A 12 -14.94 52.70 19.94
CA LEU A 12 -13.84 52.71 18.97
C LEU A 12 -14.16 53.68 17.83
N ALA A 13 -13.27 54.66 17.66
CA ALA A 13 -13.24 55.56 16.53
C ALA A 13 -12.84 54.79 15.25
N ALA A 14 -13.68 54.87 14.23
CA ALA A 14 -13.39 54.35 12.89
C ALA A 14 -12.60 55.40 12.08
N CYS A 15 -11.30 55.19 11.92
CA CYS A 15 -10.52 55.84 10.86
C CYS A 15 -10.49 54.92 9.65
N GLY A 16 -11.14 55.35 8.57
CA GLY A 16 -11.09 54.69 7.27
C GLY A 16 -9.71 54.84 6.64
N GLY A 17 -9.02 53.71 6.49
CA GLY A 17 -7.95 53.50 5.52
C GLY A 17 -8.38 52.36 4.62
N GLY A 18 -8.71 52.67 3.36
CA GLY A 18 -9.06 51.65 2.37
C GLY A 18 -7.80 50.91 1.95
N ASP A 19 -7.53 49.78 2.59
CA ASP A 19 -6.49 48.86 2.13
C ASP A 19 -6.91 48.28 0.75
N PRO A 20 -6.01 48.28 -0.24
CA PRO A 20 -6.29 47.63 -1.52
C PRO A 20 -6.59 46.16 -1.24
N ALA A 21 -7.78 45.71 -1.66
CA ALA A 21 -8.20 44.33 -1.55
C ALA A 21 -7.07 43.42 -2.01
N SER A 22 -6.48 42.67 -1.07
CA SER A 22 -5.51 41.65 -1.40
C SER A 22 -6.23 40.62 -2.26
N VAL A 23 -5.87 40.59 -3.55
CA VAL A 23 -6.33 39.55 -4.47
C VAL A 23 -5.77 38.25 -3.93
N GLN A 24 -6.56 37.52 -3.14
CA GLN A 24 -6.20 36.18 -2.71
C GLN A 24 -5.99 35.36 -3.98
N PRO A 25 -4.80 34.76 -4.18
CA PRO A 25 -4.58 33.86 -5.31
C PRO A 25 -5.68 32.80 -5.29
N GLN A 26 -6.48 32.73 -6.36
CA GLN A 26 -7.46 31.68 -6.49
C GLN A 26 -6.74 30.33 -6.33
N PRO A 27 -7.23 29.41 -5.49
CA PRO A 27 -6.63 28.10 -5.34
C PRO A 27 -6.51 27.46 -6.72
N GLN A 28 -5.27 27.24 -7.17
CA GLN A 28 -5.05 26.52 -8.42
C GLN A 28 -5.67 25.12 -8.26
N PRO A 29 -6.49 24.66 -9.21
CA PRO A 29 -6.99 23.28 -9.18
C PRO A 29 -5.80 22.33 -9.06
N ALA A 30 -5.89 21.37 -8.12
CA ALA A 30 -4.86 20.36 -8.00
C ALA A 30 -4.70 19.65 -9.36
N PRO A 31 -3.46 19.38 -9.81
CA PRO A 31 -3.23 18.71 -11.09
C PRO A 31 -3.96 17.36 -11.08
N VAL A 32 -4.77 17.13 -12.13
CA VAL A 32 -5.46 15.84 -12.33
C VAL A 32 -4.39 14.78 -12.53
N ARG A 33 -4.26 13.84 -11.57
CA ARG A 33 -3.36 12.70 -11.71
C ARG A 33 -4.02 11.68 -12.62
N THR A 34 -3.42 11.37 -13.77
CA THR A 34 -3.83 10.21 -14.57
C THR A 34 -3.55 8.95 -13.76
N PRO A 35 -4.57 8.14 -13.42
CA PRO A 35 -4.35 6.90 -12.68
C PRO A 35 -3.43 5.98 -13.48
N THR A 36 -2.40 5.49 -12.83
CA THR A 36 -1.50 4.49 -13.43
C THR A 36 -1.94 3.09 -13.00
N LEU A 37 -1.51 2.05 -13.76
CA LEU A 37 -1.96 0.65 -13.61
C LEU A 37 -1.97 0.11 -12.17
N TYR A 38 -1.09 0.62 -11.32
CA TYR A 38 -0.87 0.12 -9.97
C TYR A 38 -1.36 1.06 -8.86
N GLN A 39 -1.74 2.31 -9.17
CA GLN A 39 -2.08 3.30 -8.14
C GLN A 39 -3.40 2.96 -7.42
N GLY A 40 -3.52 3.51 -6.21
CA GLY A 40 -4.75 3.46 -5.43
C GLY A 40 -4.62 2.72 -4.09
N VAL A 41 -5.74 2.21 -3.61
CA VAL A 41 -5.84 1.52 -2.30
C VAL A 41 -5.97 0.04 -2.54
N TRP A 42 -5.07 -0.73 -1.93
CA TRP A 42 -5.01 -2.18 -2.07
C TRP A 42 -5.08 -2.85 -0.71
N GLY A 43 -5.90 -3.87 -0.59
CA GLY A 43 -5.81 -4.78 0.53
C GLY A 43 -4.70 -5.77 0.27
N TRP A 44 -4.00 -6.20 1.31
CA TRP A 44 -3.06 -7.29 1.22
C TRP A 44 -3.37 -8.33 2.29
N ALA A 45 -3.14 -9.60 1.95
CA ALA A 45 -3.21 -10.71 2.88
C ALA A 45 -2.12 -11.73 2.56
N VAL A 46 -1.56 -12.30 3.62
CA VAL A 46 -0.52 -13.31 3.59
C VAL A 46 -1.05 -14.53 4.31
N ALA A 47 -0.94 -15.69 3.68
CA ALA A 47 -1.22 -16.96 4.31
C ALA A 47 0.00 -17.88 4.23
N ASN A 48 0.15 -18.72 5.25
CA ASN A 48 1.17 -19.76 5.27
C ASN A 48 0.81 -20.91 4.32
N THR A 49 1.67 -21.92 4.21
CA THR A 49 1.45 -23.09 3.36
C THR A 49 0.22 -23.92 3.74
N SER A 50 -0.30 -23.79 4.97
CA SER A 50 -1.55 -24.44 5.38
C SER A 50 -2.80 -23.67 4.94
N GLY A 51 -2.67 -22.47 4.35
CA GLY A 51 -3.77 -21.59 3.98
C GLY A 51 -4.32 -20.76 5.13
N THR A 52 -3.64 -20.73 6.27
CA THR A 52 -4.00 -19.88 7.41
C THR A 52 -3.48 -18.47 7.16
N VAL A 53 -4.37 -17.47 7.21
CA VAL A 53 -3.97 -16.05 7.11
C VAL A 53 -3.16 -15.67 8.34
N ILE A 54 -1.91 -15.29 8.15
CA ILE A 54 -0.96 -14.92 9.22
C ILE A 54 -0.76 -13.42 9.33
N ALA A 55 -1.02 -12.67 8.26
CA ALA A 55 -0.98 -11.22 8.25
C ALA A 55 -1.91 -10.67 7.17
N LYS A 56 -2.44 -9.47 7.40
CA LYS A 56 -3.24 -8.73 6.42
C LYS A 56 -3.21 -7.24 6.75
N GLY A 57 -3.59 -6.41 5.80
CA GLY A 57 -3.63 -4.97 5.98
C GLY A 57 -3.98 -4.22 4.72
N VAL A 58 -3.60 -2.94 4.68
CA VAL A 58 -3.79 -2.07 3.52
C VAL A 58 -2.47 -1.50 3.08
N LEU A 59 -2.36 -1.26 1.79
CA LEU A 59 -1.34 -0.40 1.23
C LEU A 59 -1.93 0.64 0.30
N ILE A 60 -1.24 1.77 0.22
CA ILE A 60 -1.61 2.91 -0.61
C ILE A 60 -0.46 3.14 -1.57
N LEU A 61 -0.70 2.91 -2.87
CA LEU A 61 0.27 3.15 -3.92
C LEU A 61 -0.04 4.49 -4.56
N SER A 62 0.81 5.49 -4.29
CA SER A 62 0.63 6.87 -4.76
C SER A 62 1.71 7.32 -5.73
N GLU A 63 2.82 6.59 -5.79
CA GLU A 63 4.01 6.95 -6.56
C GLU A 63 4.39 5.85 -7.54
N GLN A 64 5.19 6.22 -8.54
CA GLN A 64 5.83 5.28 -9.45
C GLN A 64 7.30 5.63 -9.62
N VAL A 65 8.12 4.62 -9.80
CA VAL A 65 9.52 4.74 -10.19
C VAL A 65 9.71 3.98 -11.48
N THR A 66 10.34 4.63 -12.46
CA THR A 66 10.75 3.99 -13.70
C THR A 66 12.26 3.80 -13.69
N GLN A 67 12.73 2.56 -13.76
CA GLN A 67 14.15 2.22 -13.83
C GLN A 67 14.38 1.13 -14.87
N SER A 68 15.30 1.38 -15.80
CA SER A 68 15.67 0.41 -16.84
C SER A 68 14.48 -0.14 -17.63
N GLY A 69 13.54 0.73 -18.02
CA GLY A 69 12.36 0.35 -18.80
C GLY A 69 11.25 -0.34 -18.02
N ARG A 70 11.37 -0.45 -16.69
CA ARG A 70 10.36 -1.05 -15.81
C ARG A 70 9.74 0.03 -14.95
N THR A 71 8.41 0.03 -14.83
CA THR A 71 7.66 0.94 -13.96
C THR A 71 7.12 0.16 -12.78
N VAL A 72 7.54 0.55 -11.58
CA VAL A 72 7.15 -0.06 -10.31
C VAL A 72 6.38 1.00 -9.51
N ALA A 73 5.21 0.64 -9.01
CA ALA A 73 4.51 1.49 -8.06
C ALA A 73 5.02 1.29 -6.65
N VAL A 74 4.99 2.39 -5.90
CA VAL A 74 5.51 2.45 -4.56
C VAL A 74 4.55 3.20 -3.67
N GLY A 75 4.55 2.83 -2.40
CA GLY A 75 3.86 3.58 -1.39
C GLY A 75 4.06 2.98 -0.01
N ALA A 76 3.11 3.23 0.87
CA ALA A 76 3.18 2.78 2.26
C ALA A 76 2.14 1.70 2.52
N TYR A 77 2.42 0.82 3.47
CA TYR A 77 1.47 -0.14 3.98
C TYR A 77 1.35 -0.05 5.50
N THR A 78 0.22 -0.57 6.00
CA THR A 78 -0.02 -0.83 7.42
C THR A 78 -0.70 -2.19 7.56
N ASN A 79 -0.34 -2.95 8.59
CA ASN A 79 -1.05 -4.17 8.95
C ASN A 79 -2.35 -3.85 9.71
N ASP A 80 -3.22 -4.86 9.86
CA ASP A 80 -4.55 -4.66 10.46
C ASP A 80 -4.50 -4.20 11.92
N SER A 81 -3.52 -4.69 12.68
CA SER A 81 -3.27 -4.27 14.06
C SER A 81 -2.60 -2.90 14.17
N GLN A 82 -2.18 -2.30 13.04
CA GLN A 82 -1.45 -1.02 12.96
C GLN A 82 -0.14 -1.01 13.77
N THR A 83 0.43 -2.18 14.02
CA THR A 83 1.71 -2.33 14.73
C THR A 83 2.88 -2.42 13.77
N GLN A 84 2.63 -2.58 12.48
CA GLN A 84 3.64 -2.66 11.44
C GLN A 84 3.27 -1.77 10.27
N THR A 85 4.18 -0.87 9.92
CA THR A 85 4.09 0.02 8.77
C THR A 85 5.42 0.02 8.04
N GLY A 86 5.40 0.09 6.72
CA GLY A 86 6.62 0.18 5.93
C GLY A 86 6.35 0.63 4.51
N VAL A 87 7.37 0.55 3.68
CA VAL A 87 7.29 0.80 2.24
C VAL A 87 6.88 -0.48 1.53
N THR A 88 6.12 -0.34 0.44
CA THR A 88 5.76 -1.44 -0.44
C THR A 88 6.03 -1.11 -1.90
N LEU A 89 6.35 -2.14 -2.68
CA LEU A 89 6.56 -2.10 -4.12
C LEU A 89 5.54 -3.01 -4.81
N LEU A 90 5.05 -2.64 -5.99
CA LEU A 90 4.23 -3.49 -6.86
C LEU A 90 4.55 -3.24 -8.33
N GLY A 91 4.87 -4.30 -9.07
CA GLY A 91 5.16 -4.24 -10.51
C GLY A 91 6.32 -5.15 -10.92
N PRO A 92 6.92 -4.94 -12.11
CA PRO A 92 8.13 -5.64 -12.58
C PRO A 92 9.40 -5.22 -11.82
N ILE A 93 9.62 -5.77 -10.63
CA ILE A 93 10.70 -5.37 -9.71
C ILE A 93 12.05 -5.95 -10.13
N SER A 94 12.12 -7.21 -10.56
CA SER A 94 13.36 -7.88 -10.92
C SER A 94 13.63 -7.91 -12.43
N ALA A 95 12.58 -8.02 -13.26
CA ALA A 95 12.69 -8.08 -14.71
C ALA A 95 11.42 -7.59 -15.41
N THR A 96 11.49 -7.28 -16.71
CA THR A 96 10.30 -6.97 -17.51
C THR A 96 9.45 -8.22 -17.68
N GLY A 97 8.12 -8.07 -17.64
CA GLY A 97 7.18 -9.19 -17.77
C GLY A 97 6.96 -9.98 -16.48
N THR A 98 7.63 -9.62 -15.37
CA THR A 98 7.28 -10.13 -14.04
C THR A 98 6.25 -9.23 -13.39
N LEU A 99 5.47 -9.81 -12.49
CA LEU A 99 4.66 -9.07 -11.53
C LEU A 99 5.04 -9.53 -10.14
N GLU A 100 5.54 -8.59 -9.35
CA GLU A 100 6.16 -8.87 -8.06
C GLU A 100 5.74 -7.80 -7.05
N THR A 101 5.81 -8.16 -5.77
CA THR A 101 5.60 -7.23 -4.67
C THR A 101 6.66 -7.40 -3.61
N GLY A 102 6.98 -6.32 -2.92
CA GLY A 102 7.89 -6.33 -1.78
C GLY A 102 7.43 -5.39 -0.69
N PHE A 103 7.72 -5.74 0.56
CA PHE A 103 7.39 -4.95 1.74
C PHE A 103 8.65 -4.82 2.61
N THR A 104 8.88 -3.64 3.19
CA THR A 104 9.93 -3.43 4.19
C THR A 104 9.37 -3.54 5.61
N TYR A 105 10.23 -3.75 6.61
CA TYR A 105 9.82 -3.80 8.01
C TYR A 105 9.39 -2.45 8.59
N ASP A 106 9.95 -1.37 8.06
CA ASP A 106 9.75 -0.01 8.53
C ASP A 106 9.86 0.98 7.37
N LEU A 107 9.61 2.26 7.65
CA LEU A 107 9.69 3.35 6.67
C LEU A 107 11.13 3.88 6.48
N SER A 108 12.14 3.18 7.00
CA SER A 108 13.54 3.62 6.90
C SER A 108 14.02 3.57 5.45
N THR A 109 14.51 4.71 4.95
CA THR A 109 15.16 4.80 3.65
C THR A 109 16.66 4.52 3.71
N THR A 110 17.26 4.49 4.91
CA THR A 110 18.69 4.28 5.11
C THR A 110 19.04 2.84 5.52
N ASP A 111 18.08 2.11 6.09
CA ASP A 111 18.19 0.70 6.48
C ASP A 111 16.93 -0.04 6.04
N SER A 112 16.73 -0.12 4.72
CA SER A 112 15.62 -0.85 4.13
C SER A 112 15.80 -2.35 4.36
N ARG A 113 15.10 -2.88 5.35
CA ARG A 113 15.04 -4.33 5.62
C ARG A 113 13.76 -4.91 5.03
N ILE A 114 13.91 -5.94 4.22
CA ILE A 114 12.78 -6.63 3.60
C ILE A 114 12.04 -7.44 4.67
N TYR A 115 10.73 -7.28 4.68
CA TYR A 115 9.79 -8.08 5.48
C TYR A 115 9.26 -9.25 4.66
N LEU A 116 8.74 -9.00 3.46
CA LEU A 116 8.27 -10.06 2.56
C LEU A 116 8.50 -9.72 1.10
N LEU A 117 8.66 -10.75 0.28
CA LEU A 117 8.65 -10.66 -1.19
C LEU A 117 7.71 -11.71 -1.73
N ALA A 118 6.99 -11.39 -2.80
CA ALA A 118 6.22 -12.37 -3.55
C ALA A 118 6.27 -12.10 -5.04
N ARG A 119 6.11 -13.16 -5.82
CA ARG A 119 6.08 -13.16 -7.27
C ARG A 119 4.85 -13.90 -7.76
N ASP A 120 4.16 -13.31 -8.71
CA ASP A 120 3.09 -13.96 -9.47
C ASP A 120 3.69 -14.94 -10.49
N ASP A 121 3.05 -16.10 -10.66
CA ASP A 121 3.59 -17.20 -11.48
C ASP A 121 3.53 -16.92 -13.00
N ASP A 122 2.62 -16.05 -13.47
CA ASP A 122 2.46 -15.72 -14.90
C ASP A 122 2.73 -14.24 -15.25
N GLY A 123 2.99 -13.42 -14.22
CA GLY A 123 3.36 -12.03 -14.36
C GLY A 123 2.19 -11.11 -14.66
N LYS A 124 0.94 -11.52 -14.39
CA LYS A 124 -0.27 -10.76 -14.70
C LYS A 124 -1.14 -10.55 -13.48
N PHE A 125 -1.96 -9.50 -13.55
CA PHE A 125 -3.06 -9.36 -12.62
C PHE A 125 -4.21 -10.28 -13.04
N GLU A 126 -4.77 -10.96 -12.06
CA GLU A 126 -6.06 -11.61 -12.18
C GLU A 126 -7.22 -10.65 -11.84
N ASN A 127 -8.44 -11.17 -11.94
CA ASN A 127 -9.65 -10.48 -11.52
C ASN A 127 -10.32 -11.25 -10.37
N TYR A 128 -10.55 -10.58 -9.24
CA TYR A 128 -11.33 -11.10 -8.13
C TYR A 128 -12.49 -10.16 -7.83
N GLN A 129 -13.71 -10.64 -8.06
CA GLN A 129 -14.94 -9.85 -7.87
C GLN A 129 -14.95 -8.49 -8.58
N GLY A 130 -14.37 -8.42 -9.79
CA GLY A 130 -14.27 -7.18 -10.56
C GLY A 130 -13.01 -6.36 -10.28
N SER A 131 -12.26 -6.66 -9.23
CA SER A 131 -11.04 -5.94 -8.84
C SER A 131 -9.77 -6.58 -9.40
N ALA A 132 -8.81 -5.73 -9.82
CA ALA A 132 -7.46 -6.18 -10.15
C ALA A 132 -6.82 -6.85 -8.94
N THR A 133 -6.24 -8.03 -9.15
CA THR A 133 -5.75 -8.88 -8.06
C THR A 133 -4.41 -9.50 -8.39
N PHE A 134 -3.45 -9.36 -7.49
CA PHE A 134 -2.18 -10.09 -7.53
C PHE A 134 -2.33 -11.38 -6.72
N TYR A 135 -1.84 -12.50 -7.25
CA TYR A 135 -1.67 -13.74 -6.49
C TYR A 135 -0.25 -14.29 -6.65
N GLY A 136 0.55 -14.18 -5.60
CA GLY A 136 1.94 -14.59 -5.65
C GLY A 136 2.33 -15.60 -4.59
N LYS A 137 3.38 -16.37 -4.89
CA LYS A 137 4.12 -17.14 -3.89
C LYS A 137 5.31 -16.31 -3.44
N GLY A 138 5.69 -16.48 -2.18
CA GLY A 138 6.66 -15.60 -1.57
C GLY A 138 7.34 -16.18 -0.34
N GLU A 139 8.15 -15.33 0.27
CA GLU A 139 8.84 -15.59 1.52
C GLU A 139 8.70 -14.40 2.46
N VAL A 140 8.51 -14.69 3.76
CA VAL A 140 8.79 -13.76 4.85
C VAL A 140 10.27 -13.88 5.20
N PHE A 141 10.90 -12.75 5.46
CA PHE A 141 12.30 -12.67 5.86
C PHE A 141 12.36 -12.39 7.35
N ASP A 142 13.34 -12.94 8.05
CA ASP A 142 13.61 -12.58 9.44
C ASP A 142 14.19 -11.15 9.54
N ARG A 143 13.75 -10.38 10.54
CA ARG A 143 14.13 -8.96 10.68
C ARG A 143 15.61 -8.78 10.96
N ALA A 144 16.22 -9.65 11.75
CA ALA A 144 17.61 -9.50 12.19
C ALA A 144 18.59 -10.05 11.15
N THR A 145 18.33 -11.26 10.66
CA THR A 145 19.25 -11.99 9.77
C THR A 145 18.99 -11.71 8.29
N GLN A 146 17.81 -11.18 7.96
CA GLN A 146 17.35 -10.96 6.58
C GLN A 146 17.39 -12.24 5.72
N GLN A 147 17.33 -13.41 6.36
CA GLN A 147 17.19 -14.71 5.71
C GLN A 147 15.71 -15.08 5.60
N PRO A 148 15.31 -15.86 4.57
CA PRO A 148 13.97 -16.42 4.51
C PRO A 148 13.64 -17.22 5.77
N SER A 149 12.47 -16.96 6.36
CA SER A 149 12.00 -17.62 7.57
C SER A 149 10.73 -18.45 7.35
N GLN A 150 9.91 -18.09 6.35
CA GLN A 150 8.64 -18.76 6.11
C GLN A 150 8.17 -18.60 4.66
N ALA A 151 7.83 -19.71 4.01
CA ALA A 151 7.15 -19.70 2.71
C ALA A 151 5.68 -19.28 2.86
N ILE A 152 5.21 -18.44 1.94
CA ILE A 152 3.89 -17.82 1.99
C ILE A 152 3.21 -17.76 0.62
N THR A 153 1.91 -17.50 0.65
CA THR A 153 1.13 -17.02 -0.50
C THR A 153 0.55 -15.65 -0.15
N VAL A 154 0.57 -14.75 -1.13
CA VAL A 154 0.17 -13.36 -0.99
C VAL A 154 -0.97 -13.08 -1.97
N ALA A 155 -2.00 -12.39 -1.48
CA ALA A 155 -3.00 -11.76 -2.32
C ALA A 155 -2.95 -10.25 -2.12
N LEU A 156 -2.97 -9.48 -3.20
CA LEU A 156 -3.30 -8.06 -3.17
C LEU A 156 -4.54 -7.81 -3.99
N VAL A 157 -5.55 -7.13 -3.43
CA VAL A 157 -6.79 -6.81 -4.16
C VAL A 157 -6.99 -5.31 -4.17
N GLN A 158 -7.17 -4.73 -5.37
CA GLN A 158 -7.41 -3.31 -5.52
C GLN A 158 -8.83 -2.97 -5.05
N GLY A 159 -8.93 -2.19 -3.98
CA GLY A 159 -10.21 -1.67 -3.49
C GLY A 159 -10.59 -0.33 -4.13
N SER A 160 -9.60 0.42 -4.61
CA SER A 160 -9.80 1.69 -5.32
C SER A 160 -8.62 1.96 -6.25
N THR A 161 -8.89 2.47 -7.46
CA THR A 161 -7.86 2.97 -8.40
C THR A 161 -7.36 4.36 -8.03
N GLU A 162 -8.08 5.05 -7.15
CA GLU A 162 -7.75 6.39 -6.66
C GLU A 162 -7.37 6.34 -5.18
N VAL A 163 -6.50 7.26 -4.76
CA VAL A 163 -6.19 7.48 -3.34
C VAL A 163 -7.20 8.50 -2.80
N PRO A 164 -8.15 8.12 -1.93
CA PRO A 164 -9.16 9.06 -1.46
C PRO A 164 -8.53 10.22 -0.70
N THR A 165 -9.08 11.43 -0.85
CA THR A 165 -8.57 12.63 -0.17
C THR A 165 -9.24 12.88 1.18
N SER A 166 -10.52 12.55 1.32
CA SER A 166 -11.26 12.70 2.59
C SER A 166 -11.00 11.54 3.55
N GLN A 167 -10.99 11.84 4.86
CA GLN A 167 -10.69 10.83 5.88
C GLN A 167 -11.73 9.70 5.93
N SER A 168 -13.01 10.02 5.77
CA SER A 168 -14.09 9.01 5.74
C SER A 168 -13.95 8.07 4.56
N ALA A 169 -13.68 8.60 3.36
CA ALA A 169 -13.47 7.78 2.16
C ALA A 169 -12.21 6.92 2.27
N LYS A 170 -11.13 7.44 2.88
CA LYS A 170 -9.92 6.65 3.17
C LYS A 170 -10.24 5.45 4.06
N VAL A 171 -10.91 5.67 5.19
CA VAL A 171 -11.28 4.59 6.13
C VAL A 171 -12.15 3.53 5.45
N GLN A 172 -13.14 3.95 4.65
CA GLN A 172 -14.01 3.03 3.94
C GLN A 172 -13.25 2.20 2.90
N ALA A 173 -12.46 2.85 2.04
CA ALA A 173 -11.66 2.17 1.02
C ALA A 173 -10.66 1.18 1.65
N GLN A 174 -10.00 1.60 2.74
CA GLN A 174 -9.07 0.76 3.49
C GLN A 174 -9.77 -0.48 4.07
N SER A 175 -10.91 -0.30 4.73
CA SER A 175 -11.67 -1.41 5.32
C SER A 175 -12.14 -2.42 4.27
N ALA A 176 -12.73 -1.93 3.17
CA ALA A 176 -13.19 -2.77 2.06
C ALA A 176 -12.03 -3.58 1.45
N ALA A 177 -10.91 -2.91 1.18
CA ALA A 177 -9.76 -3.56 0.57
C ALA A 177 -9.19 -4.68 1.45
N ARG A 178 -9.06 -4.48 2.78
CA ARG A 178 -8.61 -5.53 3.72
C ARG A 178 -9.44 -6.80 3.65
N ASN A 179 -10.76 -6.64 3.68
CA ASN A 179 -11.68 -7.77 3.71
C ASN A 179 -11.62 -8.54 2.39
N LEU A 180 -11.61 -7.82 1.26
CA LEU A 180 -11.45 -8.43 -0.07
C LEU A 180 -10.16 -9.24 -0.19
N ALA A 181 -9.02 -8.71 0.27
CA ALA A 181 -7.75 -9.44 0.21
C ALA A 181 -7.72 -10.68 1.11
N ALA A 182 -8.30 -10.60 2.31
CA ALA A 182 -8.40 -11.74 3.22
C ALA A 182 -9.29 -12.87 2.64
N ASP A 183 -10.37 -12.51 1.94
CA ASP A 183 -11.26 -13.49 1.31
C ASP A 183 -10.67 -14.05 0.02
N ALA A 184 -9.97 -13.22 -0.77
CA ALA A 184 -9.23 -13.60 -1.95
C ALA A 184 -8.18 -14.68 -1.64
N VAL A 185 -7.31 -14.45 -0.64
CA VAL A 185 -6.27 -15.43 -0.29
C VAL A 185 -6.89 -16.74 0.20
N LYS A 186 -7.92 -16.70 1.05
CA LYS A 186 -8.60 -17.91 1.53
C LYS A 186 -9.20 -18.72 0.38
N ARG A 187 -9.84 -18.04 -0.58
CA ARG A 187 -10.43 -18.70 -1.75
C ARG A 187 -9.35 -19.34 -2.62
N GLN A 188 -8.24 -18.65 -2.86
CA GLN A 188 -7.14 -19.18 -3.65
C GLN A 188 -6.60 -20.50 -3.07
N PHE A 189 -6.45 -20.57 -1.74
CA PHE A 189 -6.08 -21.82 -1.08
C PHE A 189 -7.14 -22.92 -1.24
N ALA A 190 -8.42 -22.59 -1.11
CA ALA A 190 -9.50 -23.55 -1.31
C ALA A 190 -9.50 -24.12 -2.74
N SER A 191 -9.29 -23.26 -3.75
CA SER A 191 -9.19 -23.66 -5.16
C SER A 191 -7.97 -24.55 -5.42
N ASN A 192 -6.79 -24.18 -4.90
CA ASN A 192 -5.55 -24.94 -5.13
C ASN A 192 -5.57 -26.34 -4.50
N ARG A 193 -6.24 -26.49 -3.36
CA ARG A 193 -6.46 -27.81 -2.74
C ARG A 193 -7.34 -28.73 -3.60
N ALA A 194 -8.26 -28.15 -4.37
CA ALA A 194 -9.13 -28.93 -5.25
C ALA A 194 -8.42 -29.40 -6.52
N THR A 195 -7.39 -28.68 -6.98
CA THR A 195 -6.77 -28.92 -8.30
C THR A 195 -5.41 -29.60 -8.27
N THR A 196 -4.69 -29.62 -7.13
CA THR A 196 -3.28 -30.06 -7.11
C THR A 196 -3.01 -31.05 -5.97
N PRO A 197 -2.81 -32.35 -6.26
CA PRO A 197 -2.35 -33.30 -5.26
C PRO A 197 -0.86 -33.07 -4.95
N ASN A 198 -0.59 -32.43 -3.81
CA ASN A 198 0.61 -32.57 -2.98
C ASN A 198 1.98 -32.67 -3.71
N LEU A 199 2.29 -31.73 -4.62
CA LEU A 199 3.66 -31.52 -5.07
C LEU A 199 4.32 -30.46 -4.18
N ALA A 200 5.46 -30.80 -3.58
CA ALA A 200 6.24 -29.85 -2.80
C ALA A 200 6.60 -28.63 -3.69
N PRO A 201 6.43 -27.39 -3.20
CA PRO A 201 6.78 -26.22 -3.99
C PRO A 201 8.29 -26.23 -4.29
N ALA A 202 8.65 -26.04 -5.56
CA ALA A 202 10.04 -25.84 -5.95
C ALA A 202 10.59 -24.59 -5.24
N SER A 203 11.77 -24.72 -4.63
CA SER A 203 12.45 -23.61 -3.97
C SER A 203 12.83 -22.54 -5.00
N GLN A 204 11.99 -21.51 -5.14
CA GLN A 204 12.30 -20.35 -5.97
C GLN A 204 13.30 -19.45 -5.21
N SER A 205 14.40 -19.07 -5.85
CA SER A 205 15.35 -18.13 -5.25
C SER A 205 14.80 -16.70 -5.32
N PHE A 206 14.58 -16.09 -4.17
CA PHE A 206 14.16 -14.69 -4.06
C PHE A 206 15.33 -13.70 -4.02
N SER A 207 16.59 -14.16 -4.08
CA SER A 207 17.77 -13.29 -4.00
C SER A 207 17.83 -12.21 -5.09
N PRO A 208 17.56 -12.50 -6.39
CA PRO A 208 17.54 -11.46 -7.42
C PRO A 208 16.44 -10.42 -7.17
N LEU A 209 15.25 -10.85 -6.75
CA LEU A 209 14.14 -9.97 -6.42
C LEU A 209 14.46 -9.09 -5.21
N LYS A 210 15.06 -9.67 -4.17
CA LYS A 210 15.51 -8.93 -2.98
C LYS A 210 16.50 -7.83 -3.34
N SER A 211 17.55 -8.16 -4.10
CA SER A 211 18.55 -7.18 -4.53
C SER A 211 17.93 -6.06 -5.38
N ALA A 212 17.02 -6.40 -6.30
CA ALA A 212 16.35 -5.41 -7.14
C ALA A 212 15.40 -4.50 -6.34
N ALA A 213 14.66 -5.05 -5.38
CA ALA A 213 13.81 -4.28 -4.46
C ALA A 213 14.63 -3.29 -3.64
N LEU A 214 15.73 -3.74 -3.02
CA LEU A 214 16.64 -2.87 -2.25
C LEU A 214 17.25 -1.78 -3.12
N ASN A 215 17.67 -2.11 -4.34
CA ASN A 215 18.20 -1.12 -5.28
C ASN A 215 17.16 -0.05 -5.64
N LEU A 216 15.90 -0.44 -5.87
CA LEU A 216 14.81 0.51 -6.12
C LEU A 216 14.52 1.39 -4.91
N LEU A 217 14.58 0.85 -3.69
CA LEU A 217 14.33 1.60 -2.46
C LEU A 217 15.45 2.60 -2.16
N ASN A 218 16.71 2.22 -2.39
CA ASN A 218 17.87 3.05 -2.06
C ASN A 218 18.15 4.17 -3.09
N ASN A 219 17.58 4.09 -4.30
CA ASN A 219 17.76 5.08 -5.37
C ASN A 219 16.54 6.01 -5.55
N ARG A 220 15.66 6.09 -4.56
CA ARG A 220 14.52 7.01 -4.52
C ARG A 220 14.91 8.33 -3.86
#